data_AF-A0A9D0YLD4-F1
#
_entry.id   AF-A0A9D0YLD4-F1
#
_cell.length_a   1.000
_cell.length_b   1.000
_cell.length_c   1.000
_cell.angle_alpha   90.00
_cell.angle_beta   90.00
_cell.angle_gamma   90.00
#
_symmetry.space_group_name_H-M   'P 1'
#
loop_
_entity.id
_entity.type
_entity.pdbx_description
1 polymer ?
#
loop_
_entity_poly.entity_id
_entity_poly.type
_entity_poly.pdbx_seq_one_letter_code
_entity_poly.pdbx_strand_id
1 'polypeptide(L)'
;MSILNNKQFRDIMSQLIVVVGLVSFLWYITSNLLYNIDQRGITTGFDFFSQTAGFGIAESPIAYSEQSSYFRAFLVGLANTLMVSFVGIFFATIIGIVVGISRLSKNFLIAKL
;
A
#
# COMPACT_ATOMS: atom_id res chain seq x y z
N MET A 1 19.18 28.82 -46.90
CA MET A 1 17.90 28.46 -46.22
C MET A 1 17.69 26.97 -46.35
N SER A 2 17.43 26.15 -45.35
CA SER A 2 17.33 26.34 -43.92
C SER A 2 17.34 24.89 -43.38
N ILE A 3 18.44 24.44 -42.79
CA ILE A 3 18.57 23.07 -42.23
C ILE A 3 17.43 22.83 -41.21
N LEU A 4 16.94 23.92 -40.61
CA LEU A 4 15.79 24.03 -39.72
C LEU A 4 14.42 23.76 -40.38
N ASN A 5 14.29 23.70 -41.71
CA ASN A 5 13.03 23.45 -42.40
C ASN A 5 12.86 21.99 -42.88
N ASN A 6 13.88 21.14 -42.70
CA ASN A 6 13.76 19.71 -42.97
C ASN A 6 12.93 19.04 -41.86
N LYS A 7 11.82 18.38 -42.24
CA LYS A 7 10.89 17.72 -41.30
C LYS A 7 11.61 16.71 -40.39
N GLN A 8 12.52 15.90 -40.95
CA GLN A 8 13.28 14.92 -40.17
C GLN A 8 14.21 15.58 -39.14
N PHE A 9 14.86 16.68 -39.50
CA PHE A 9 15.73 17.42 -38.60
C PHE A 9 14.95 18.10 -37.45
N ARG A 10 13.77 18.67 -37.75
CA ARG A 10 12.88 19.25 -36.73
C ARG A 10 12.35 18.19 -35.76
N ASP A 11 11.93 17.04 -36.29
CA ASP A 11 11.40 15.93 -35.49
C ASP A 11 12.49 15.43 -34.51
N ILE A 12 13.71 15.18 -34.98
CA ILE A 12 14.86 14.76 -34.14
C ILE A 12 15.25 15.83 -33.12
N MET A 13 15.30 17.11 -33.51
CA MET A 13 15.64 18.21 -32.61
C MET A 13 14.61 18.34 -31.48
N SER A 14 13.32 18.24 -31.80
CA SER A 14 12.25 18.31 -30.80
C SER A 14 12.30 17.14 -29.81
N GLN A 15 12.56 15.92 -30.30
CA GLN A 15 12.73 14.74 -29.45
C GLN A 15 13.94 14.88 -28.53
N LEU A 16 15.07 15.38 -29.04
CA LEU A 16 16.28 15.59 -28.25
C LEU A 16 16.06 16.63 -27.14
N ILE A 17 15.36 17.74 -27.44
CA ILE A 17 15.00 18.75 -26.43
C ILE A 17 14.13 18.13 -25.33
N VAL A 18 13.12 17.34 -25.71
CA VAL A 18 12.23 16.68 -24.73
C VAL A 18 12.99 15.70 -23.86
N VAL A 19 13.85 14.86 -24.45
CA VAL A 19 14.65 13.89 -23.69
C VAL A 19 15.61 14.59 -22.73
N VAL A 20 16.34 15.61 -23.21
CA VAL A 20 17.26 16.39 -22.36
C VAL A 20 16.49 17.10 -21.25
N GLY A 21 15.34 17.69 -21.57
CA GLY A 21 14.46 18.33 -20.59
C GLY A 21 13.97 17.35 -19.52
N LEU A 22 13.50 16.16 -19.93
CA LEU A 22 13.03 15.13 -19.02
C LEU A 22 14.15 14.60 -18.11
N VAL A 23 15.32 14.29 -18.67
CA VAL A 23 16.47 13.81 -17.89
C VAL A 23 16.93 14.87 -16.89
N SER A 24 17.04 16.13 -17.32
CA SER A 24 17.43 17.24 -16.45
C SER A 24 16.41 17.47 -15.33
N PHE A 25 15.12 17.36 -15.65
CA PHE A 25 14.04 17.48 -14.69
C PHE A 25 14.05 16.34 -13.65
N LEU A 26 14.18 15.09 -14.08
CA LEU A 26 14.28 13.93 -13.19
C LEU A 26 15.54 14.01 -12.32
N TRP A 27 16.66 14.44 -12.88
CA TRP A 27 17.89 14.69 -12.14
C TRP A 27 17.69 15.76 -11.06
N TYR A 28 17.07 16.88 -11.42
CA TYR A 28 16.78 17.97 -10.49
C TYR A 28 15.87 17.51 -9.35
N ILE A 29 14.76 16.81 -9.64
CA ILE A 29 13.85 16.32 -8.59
C ILE A 29 14.54 15.32 -7.69
N THR A 30 15.25 14.34 -8.26
CA THR A 30 15.89 13.28 -7.46
C THR A 30 16.99 13.85 -6.57
N SER A 31 17.84 14.74 -7.11
CA SER A 31 18.88 15.40 -6.32
C SER A 31 18.31 16.28 -5.21
N ASN A 32 17.25 17.05 -5.49
CA ASN A 32 16.56 17.82 -4.45
C ASN A 32 15.95 16.91 -3.39
N LEU A 33 15.29 15.83 -3.79
CA LEU A 33 14.67 14.87 -2.86
C LEU A 33 15.73 14.26 -1.94
N LEU A 34 16.83 13.74 -2.49
CA LEU A 34 17.90 13.14 -1.73
C LEU A 34 18.56 14.15 -0.79
N TYR A 35 18.81 15.38 -1.26
CA TYR A 35 19.34 16.46 -0.42
C TYR A 35 18.41 16.78 0.77
N ASN A 36 17.10 16.86 0.54
CA ASN A 36 16.12 17.14 1.59
C ASN A 36 15.96 15.97 2.57
N ILE A 37 16.07 14.72 2.10
CA ILE A 37 16.04 13.50 2.94
C ILE A 37 17.25 13.47 3.86
N ASP A 38 18.44 13.72 3.31
CA ASP A 38 19.71 13.72 4.04
C ASP A 38 19.74 14.82 5.10
N GLN A 39 19.37 16.05 4.73
CA GLN A 39 19.23 17.20 5.63
C GLN A 39 18.28 16.93 6.82
N ARG A 40 17.27 16.08 6.62
CA ARG A 40 16.25 15.76 7.64
C ARG A 40 16.56 14.48 8.43
N GLY A 41 17.66 13.79 8.11
CA GLY A 41 18.02 12.52 8.75
C GLY A 41 16.98 11.43 8.53
N ILE A 42 16.19 11.49 7.45
CA ILE A 42 15.17 10.47 7.17
C ILE A 42 15.87 9.24 6.62
N THR A 43 15.87 8.15 7.40
CA THR A 43 16.35 6.86 6.93
C THR A 43 15.36 6.27 5.94
N THR A 44 15.75 6.17 4.67
CA THR A 44 14.95 5.53 3.62
C THR A 44 15.38 4.08 3.42
N GLY A 45 14.51 3.28 2.81
CA GLY A 45 14.78 1.86 2.53
C GLY A 45 14.01 0.92 3.45
N PHE A 46 14.46 -0.34 3.49
CA PHE A 46 13.78 -1.44 4.20
C PHE A 46 14.44 -1.80 5.53
N ASP A 47 15.51 -1.10 5.91
CA ASP A 47 16.25 -1.37 7.14
C ASP A 47 15.38 -1.21 8.39
N PHE A 48 14.31 -0.43 8.32
CA PHE A 48 13.32 -0.29 9.39
C PHE A 48 12.71 -1.63 9.80
N PHE A 49 12.56 -2.60 8.90
CA PHE A 49 11.99 -3.91 9.22
C PHE A 49 12.78 -4.67 10.28
N SER A 50 14.09 -4.45 10.33
CA SER A 50 15.00 -5.07 11.31
C SER A 50 15.13 -4.25 12.59
N GLN A 51 14.70 -2.99 12.60
CA GLN A 51 14.72 -2.15 13.78
C GLN A 51 13.66 -2.61 14.79
N THR A 52 13.91 -2.35 16.08
CA THR A 52 12.97 -2.63 17.16
C THR A 52 11.73 -1.75 17.04
N ALA A 53 10.55 -2.35 17.16
CA ALA A 53 9.27 -1.66 17.04
C ALA A 53 9.07 -0.63 18.16
N GLY A 54 9.41 -0.97 19.40
CA GLY A 54 9.39 -0.03 20.54
C GLY A 54 7.98 0.35 21.01
N PHE A 55 6.93 -0.34 20.56
CA PHE A 55 5.56 -0.15 21.00
C PHE A 55 4.87 -1.49 21.29
N GLY A 56 3.95 -1.48 22.25
CA GLY A 56 3.11 -2.62 22.59
C GLY A 56 1.99 -2.85 21.56
N ILE A 57 1.64 -4.12 21.34
CA ILE A 57 0.44 -4.53 20.58
C ILE A 57 -0.49 -5.19 21.58
N ALA A 58 -1.72 -4.67 21.72
CA ALA A 58 -2.68 -5.15 22.71
C ALA A 58 -3.09 -6.61 22.48
N GLU A 59 -3.35 -6.98 21.22
CA GLU A 59 -3.79 -8.32 20.83
C GLU A 59 -2.80 -8.96 19.86
N SER A 60 -2.03 -9.92 20.34
CA SER A 60 -1.02 -10.62 19.55
C SER A 60 -1.30 -12.12 19.48
N PRO A 61 -1.85 -12.64 18.36
CA PRO A 61 -2.07 -14.09 18.17
C PRO A 61 -0.77 -14.90 18.12
N ILE A 62 0.35 -14.24 17.82
CA ILE A 62 1.69 -14.80 17.81
C ILE A 62 2.55 -14.05 18.82
N ALA A 63 3.54 -14.73 19.41
CA ALA A 63 4.39 -14.14 20.44
C ALA A 63 5.08 -12.86 19.93
N TYR A 64 4.89 -11.76 20.66
CA TYR A 64 5.41 -10.44 20.36
C TYR A 64 5.80 -9.73 21.66
N SER A 65 6.82 -8.87 21.57
CA SER A 65 7.25 -7.98 22.64
C SER A 65 7.68 -6.65 22.04
N GLU A 66 7.75 -5.60 22.84
CA GLU A 66 8.17 -4.27 22.37
C GLU A 66 9.62 -4.24 21.86
N GLN A 67 10.42 -5.23 22.27
CA GLN A 67 11.80 -5.44 21.80
C GLN A 67 11.85 -6.17 20.44
N SER A 68 10.73 -6.70 19.96
CA SER A 68 10.64 -7.35 18.66
C SER A 68 10.82 -6.37 17.50
N SER A 69 11.19 -6.87 16.33
CA SER A 69 11.39 -6.05 15.15
C SER A 69 10.08 -5.55 14.53
N TYR A 70 10.13 -4.46 13.76
CA TYR A 70 8.99 -3.96 12.98
C TYR A 70 8.41 -5.03 12.04
N PHE A 71 9.25 -5.88 11.46
CA PHE A 71 8.78 -7.00 10.65
C PHE A 71 7.88 -7.95 11.45
N ARG A 72 8.26 -8.25 12.69
CA ARG A 72 7.44 -9.09 13.58
C ARG A 72 6.14 -8.38 13.97
N ALA A 73 6.19 -7.08 14.26
CA ALA A 73 4.99 -6.28 14.50
C ALA A 73 4.02 -6.31 13.31
N PHE A 74 4.53 -6.21 12.08
CA PHE A 74 3.74 -6.34 10.85
C PHE A 74 3.07 -7.71 10.74
N LEU A 75 3.82 -8.80 10.98
CA LEU A 75 3.25 -10.16 10.96
C LEU A 75 2.19 -10.37 12.03
N VAL A 76 2.35 -9.79 13.21
CA VAL A 76 1.35 -9.84 14.29
C VAL A 76 0.05 -9.17 13.84
N GLY A 77 0.15 -7.96 13.27
CA GLY A 77 -1.01 -7.23 12.74
C GLY A 77 -1.72 -7.99 11.61
N LEU A 78 -0.94 -8.59 10.71
CA LEU A 78 -1.48 -9.44 9.64
C LEU A 78 -2.20 -10.66 10.20
N ALA A 79 -1.59 -11.37 11.13
CA ALA A 79 -2.18 -12.55 11.78
C ALA A 79 -3.48 -12.19 12.53
N ASN A 80 -3.50 -11.05 13.23
CA ASN A 80 -4.69 -10.56 13.92
C ASN A 80 -5.83 -10.27 12.92
N THR A 81 -5.54 -9.54 11.84
CA THR A 81 -6.54 -9.22 10.81
C THR A 81 -7.14 -10.47 10.18
N LEU A 82 -6.29 -11.47 9.87
CA LEU A 82 -6.73 -12.74 9.31
C LEU A 82 -7.60 -13.53 10.31
N MET A 83 -7.20 -13.58 11.58
CA MET A 83 -7.94 -14.28 12.63
C MET A 83 -9.33 -13.66 12.82
N VAL A 84 -9.41 -12.33 12.97
CA VAL A 84 -10.68 -11.61 13.14
C VAL A 84 -11.56 -11.78 11.89
N SER A 85 -10.99 -11.66 10.70
CA SER A 85 -11.73 -11.86 9.44
C SER A 85 -12.27 -13.28 9.31
N PHE A 86 -11.49 -14.30 9.67
CA PHE A 86 -11.92 -15.69 9.62
C PHE A 86 -13.12 -15.96 10.53
N VAL A 87 -13.05 -15.50 11.78
CA VAL A 87 -14.16 -15.62 12.74
C VAL A 87 -15.39 -14.84 12.25
N GLY A 88 -15.19 -13.62 11.72
CA GLY A 88 -16.25 -12.80 11.17
C GLY A 88 -16.98 -13.47 10.00
N ILE A 89 -16.24 -14.02 9.03
CA ILE A 89 -16.78 -14.73 7.88
C ILE A 89 -17.60 -15.96 8.33
N PHE A 90 -17.09 -16.72 9.29
CA PHE A 90 -17.79 -17.90 9.81
C PHE A 90 -19.19 -17.54 10.34
N PHE A 91 -19.28 -16.55 11.24
CA PHE A 91 -20.57 -16.14 11.80
C PHE A 91 -21.46 -15.43 10.78
N ALA A 92 -20.89 -14.57 9.93
CA ALA A 92 -21.62 -13.89 8.86
C ALA A 92 -22.25 -14.90 7.88
N THR A 93 -21.56 -16.00 7.59
CA THR A 93 -22.09 -17.07 6.73
C THR A 93 -23.29 -17.76 7.36
N ILE A 94 -23.21 -18.10 8.66
CA ILE A 94 -24.32 -18.73 9.39
C ILE A 94 -25.53 -17.80 9.38
N ILE A 95 -25.34 -16.53 9.76
CA ILE A 95 -26.41 -15.53 9.78
C ILE A 95 -26.99 -15.34 8.38
N GLY A 96 -26.14 -15.20 7.37
CA GLY A 96 -26.54 -15.03 5.98
C GLY A 96 -27.39 -16.19 5.47
N ILE A 97 -27.05 -17.43 5.81
CA ILE A 97 -27.84 -18.61 5.45
C ILE A 97 -29.18 -18.61 6.18
N VAL A 98 -29.20 -18.35 7.50
CA VAL A 98 -30.45 -18.32 8.28
C VAL A 98 -31.41 -17.26 7.75
N VAL A 99 -30.92 -16.05 7.47
CA VAL A 99 -31.71 -14.97 6.88
C VAL A 99 -32.14 -15.33 5.45
N GLY A 100 -31.24 -15.92 4.66
CA GLY A 100 -31.53 -16.38 3.30
C GLY A 100 -32.65 -17.41 3.23
N ILE A 101 -32.66 -18.39 4.14
CA ILE A 101 -33.72 -19.40 4.25
C ILE A 101 -35.02 -18.77 4.77
N SER A 102 -34.94 -17.90 5.77
CA SER A 102 -36.10 -17.23 6.37
C SER A 102 -36.92 -16.46 5.33
N ARG A 103 -36.24 -15.82 4.37
CA ARG A 103 -36.88 -15.13 3.24
C ARG A 103 -37.69 -16.02 2.30
N LEU A 104 -37.43 -17.33 2.24
CA LEU A 104 -38.22 -18.27 1.44
C LEU A 104 -39.45 -18.83 2.19
N SER A 105 -39.64 -18.45 3.46
CA SER A 105 -40.76 -18.92 4.27
C SER A 105 -42.10 -18.46 3.71
N LYS A 106 -43.10 -19.36 3.71
CA LYS A 106 -44.49 -19.01 3.41
C LYS A 106 -45.14 -18.16 4.52
N ASN A 107 -44.50 -18.07 5.70
CA ASN A 107 -44.98 -17.24 6.80
C ASN A 107 -44.53 -15.78 6.58
N PHE A 108 -45.51 -14.90 6.39
CA PHE A 108 -45.30 -13.48 6.09
C PHE A 108 -44.42 -12.75 7.12
N LEU A 109 -44.51 -13.08 8.41
CA LEU A 109 -43.70 -12.45 9.46
C LEU A 109 -42.22 -12.88 9.38
N ILE A 110 -41.97 -14.12 9.01
CA ILE A 110 -40.61 -14.70 8.90
C ILE A 110 -39.95 -14.29 7.57
N ALA A 111 -40.74 -14.16 6.50
CA ALA A 111 -40.25 -13.75 5.18
C ALA A 111 -39.80 -12.27 5.12
N LYS A 112 -40.20 -11.46 6.10
CA LYS A 112 -39.94 -10.01 6.15
C LYS A 112 -38.95 -9.59 7.26
N LEU A 113 -38.37 -10.57 7.97
CA LEU A 113 -37.15 -10.41 8.77
C LEU A 113 -35.92 -10.34 7.86
#